data_AF-A0A1R1Y7Z6-F1
#
_entry.id   AF-A0A1R1Y7Z6-F1
#
_cell.length_a   1.000
_cell.length_b   1.000
_cell.length_c   1.000
_cell.angle_alpha   90.00
_cell.angle_beta   90.00
_cell.angle_gamma   90.00
#
_symmetry.space_group_name_H-M   'P 1'
#
loop_
_entity.id
_entity.type
_entity.pdbx_description
1 polymer ?
#
loop_
_entity_poly.entity_id
_entity_poly.type
_entity_poly.pdbx_seq_one_letter_code
_entity_poly.pdbx_strand_id
1 'polypeptide(L)' 'MRAKRAKQYKKAMNIYKTAFDFREPYQILRNYIIDSDFILECLKNKIHVTEQLSKTIGQIKVCKLPPPPTPLHQFHIKL' A
#
# COMPACT_ATOMS: atom_id res chain seq x y z
N MET A 1 -19.78 14.50 7.36
CA MET A 1 -19.22 13.13 7.51
C MET A 1 -17.74 13.03 7.12
N ARG A 2 -17.32 13.54 5.95
CA ARG A 2 -15.91 13.49 5.47
C ARG A 2 -14.88 14.14 6.41
N ALA A 3 -15.17 15.33 6.94
CA ALA A 3 -14.29 16.02 7.89
C ALA A 3 -14.15 15.30 9.24
N LYS A 4 -15.23 14.64 9.71
CA LYS A 4 -15.20 13.83 10.94
C LYS A 4 -14.24 12.63 10.79
N ARG A 5 -14.23 11.99 9.62
CA ARG A 5 -13.33 10.88 9.29
C ARG A 5 -11.87 11.33 9.19
N ALA A 6 -11.59 12.45 8.54
CA ALA A 6 -10.24 13.01 8.46
C ALA A 6 -9.62 13.27 9.85
N LYS A 7 -10.40 13.80 10.80
CA LYS A 7 -9.93 14.01 12.18
C LYS A 7 -9.58 12.68 12.89
N GLN A 8 -10.39 11.64 12.69
CA GLN A 8 -10.14 10.31 13.24
C GLN A 8 -8.88 9.67 12.63
N TYR A 9 -8.71 9.74 11.31
CA TYR A 9 -7.53 9.22 10.62
C TYR A 9 -6.26 9.93 11.06
N LYS A 10 -6.31 11.26 11.25
CA LYS A 10 -5.17 12.01 11.78
C LYS A 10 -4.79 11.56 13.20
N LYS A 11 -5.77 11.29 14.06
CA LYS A 11 -5.51 10.75 15.42
C LYS A 11 -4.87 9.36 15.35
N ALA A 12 -5.38 8.48 14.49
CA ALA A 12 -4.82 7.14 14.29
C ALA A 12 -3.39 7.20 13.74
N MET A 13 -3.15 8.00 12.69
CA MET A 13 -1.80 8.19 12.12
C MET A 13 -0.81 8.77 13.12
N ASN A 14 -1.25 9.62 14.05
CA ASN A 14 -0.36 10.11 15.10
C ASN A 14 0.07 9.01 16.08
N ILE A 15 -0.82 8.05 16.37
CA ILE A 15 -0.47 6.86 17.17
C ILE A 15 0.58 6.03 16.41
N TYR A 16 0.36 5.78 15.11
CA TYR A 16 1.33 5.03 14.31
C TYR A 16 2.68 5.73 14.19
N LYS A 17 2.68 7.06 14.08
CA LYS A 17 3.89 7.88 14.09
C LYS A 17 4.68 7.73 15.39
N THR A 18 4.01 7.80 16.54
CA THR A 18 4.69 7.72 17.84
C THR A 18 5.11 6.30 18.22
N ALA A 19 4.27 5.30 17.92
CA ALA A 19 4.51 3.92 18.35
C ALA A 19 5.40 3.12 17.39
N PHE A 20 5.37 3.42 16.08
CA PHE A 20 6.05 2.64 15.04
C PHE A 20 6.99 3.47 14.16
N ASP A 21 7.24 4.73 14.54
CA ASP A 21 8.07 5.70 13.79
C ASP A 21 7.68 5.88 12.31
N PHE A 22 6.40 5.70 11.99
CA PHE A 22 5.88 5.92 10.64
C PHE A 22 6.05 7.39 10.22
N ARG A 23 6.85 7.64 9.19
CA ARG A 23 7.06 8.98 8.61
C ARG A 23 6.58 9.06 7.16
N GLU A 24 6.17 10.27 6.78
CA GLU A 24 5.94 10.58 5.38
C GLU A 24 7.26 10.66 4.59
N PRO A 25 7.27 10.23 3.31
CA PRO A 25 6.15 9.65 2.57
C PRO A 25 5.89 8.18 2.98
N TYR A 26 4.62 7.87 3.28
CA TYR A 26 4.23 6.53 3.73
C TYR A 26 4.44 5.51 2.62
N GLN A 27 5.23 4.46 2.90
CA GLN A 27 5.51 3.41 1.92
C GLN A 27 4.40 2.37 1.93
N ILE A 28 3.67 2.26 0.83
CA ILE A 28 2.65 1.22 0.65
C ILE A 28 3.23 0.10 -0.19
N LEU A 29 3.37 -1.08 0.41
CA LEU A 29 3.72 -2.31 -0.29
C LEU A 29 2.47 -2.87 -0.96
N ARG A 30 2.39 -2.72 -2.29
CA ARG A 30 1.21 -3.11 -3.08
C ARG A 30 0.82 -4.59 -2.91
N ASN A 31 1.80 -5.48 -2.68
CA ASN A 31 1.58 -6.93 -2.61
C ASN A 31 1.33 -7.46 -1.19
N TYR A 32 1.48 -6.64 -0.15
CA TYR A 32 1.38 -7.08 1.25
C TYR A 32 0.30 -6.37 2.06
N ILE A 33 -0.15 -5.20 1.61
CA ILE A 33 -1.08 -4.35 2.39
C ILE A 33 -2.45 -4.24 1.72
N ILE A 34 -2.55 -4.57 0.43
CA ILE A 34 -3.79 -4.44 -0.33
C ILE A 34 -4.15 -5.80 -0.91
N ASP A 35 -5.28 -6.35 -0.46
CA ASP A 35 -5.81 -7.60 -0.99
C ASP A 35 -6.07 -7.52 -2.50
N SER A 36 -5.85 -8.63 -3.21
CA SER A 36 -6.12 -8.74 -4.64
C SER A 36 -7.56 -8.38 -4.99
N ASP A 37 -8.50 -8.77 -4.14
CA ASP A 37 -9.94 -8.53 -4.32
C ASP A 37 -10.27 -7.05 -4.21
N PHE A 38 -9.60 -6.34 -3.28
CA PHE A 38 -9.76 -4.90 -3.15
C PHE A 38 -9.27 -4.16 -4.40
N ILE A 39 -8.14 -4.58 -4.97
CA ILE A 39 -7.61 -3.99 -6.20
C ILE A 39 -8.56 -4.26 -7.37
N LEU A 40 -9.05 -5.49 -7.51
CA LEU A 40 -10.02 -5.87 -8.54
C LEU A 40 -11.30 -5.04 -8.45
N GLU A 41 -11.83 -4.85 -7.25
CA GLU A 41 -13.06 -4.09 -7.04
C GLU A 41 -12.86 -2.60 -7.31
N CYS A 42 -11.70 -2.05 -6.95
CA CYS A 42 -11.35 -0.68 -7.30
C CYS A 42 -11.20 -0.48 -8.82
N LEU A 43 -10.63 -1.47 -9.52
CA LEU A 43 -10.52 -1.44 -10.98
C LEU A 43 -11.89 -1.46 -11.67
N LYS A 44 -12.82 -2.32 -11.22
CA LYS A 44 -14.20 -2.36 -11.73
C LYS A 44 -14.91 -1.02 -11.56
N ASN A 45 -14.75 -0.40 -10.40
CA ASN A 45 -15.39 0.88 -10.06
C ASN A 45 -14.62 2.11 -10.57
N LYS A 46 -13.53 1.93 -11.34
CA LYS A 46 -12.66 3.00 -11.87
C LYS A 46 -12.12 3.92 -10.76
N ILE A 47 -11.84 3.36 -9.59
CA ILE A 47 -11.30 4.08 -8.44
C ILE A 47 -9.78 4.06 -8.49
N HIS A 48 -9.17 5.24 -8.63
CA HIS A 48 -7.73 5.41 -8.48
C HIS A 48 -7.31 5.31 -7.01
N VAL A 49 -6.97 4.09 -6.57
CA VAL A 49 -6.60 3.75 -5.19
C VAL A 49 -5.49 4.65 -4.66
N THR A 50 -4.45 4.89 -5.45
CA THR A 50 -3.30 5.72 -5.07
C THR A 50 -3.72 7.16 -4.74
N GLU A 51 -4.60 7.76 -5.56
CA GLU A 51 -5.08 9.12 -5.31
C GLU A 51 -5.99 9.20 -4.09
N GLN A 52 -6.87 8.22 -3.92
CA GLN A 52 -7.80 8.19 -2.78
C GLN A 52 -7.06 7.96 -1.46
N LEU A 53 -6.04 7.10 -1.46
CA LEU A 53 -5.17 6.90 -0.30
C LEU A 53 -4.38 8.16 0.01
N SER A 54 -3.80 8.82 -1.01
CA SER A 54 -3.10 10.09 -0.83
C SER A 54 -3.98 11.15 -0.15
N LYS A 55 -5.26 11.24 -0.57
CA LYS A 55 -6.25 12.13 0.06
C LYS A 55 -6.65 11.73 1.48
N THR A 56 -6.51 10.46 1.85
CA THR A 56 -6.99 9.93 3.13
C THR A 56 -5.94 9.99 4.23
N ILE A 57 -4.68 9.65 3.90
CA ILE A 57 -3.60 9.51 4.89
C ILE A 57 -2.45 10.50 4.68
N GLY A 58 -2.33 11.15 3.53
CA GLY A 58 -1.24 12.08 3.23
C GLY A 58 -0.30 11.56 2.14
N GLN A 59 0.95 12.00 2.12
CA GLN A 59 1.87 11.65 1.04
C GLN A 59 2.23 10.16 1.06
N ILE A 60 1.95 9.48 -0.05
CA ILE A 60 2.25 8.04 -0.20
C ILE A 60 3.30 7.80 -1.28
N LYS A 61 4.16 6.82 -1.03
CA LYS A 61 5.11 6.27 -2.01
C LYS A 61 4.73 4.81 -2.26
N VAL A 62 4.38 4.50 -3.51
CA VAL A 62 4.07 3.12 -3.90
C VAL A 62 5.38 2.39 -4.20
N CYS A 63 5.72 1.42 -3.36
CA CYS A 63 6.89 0.58 -3.56
C CYS A 63 6.44 -0.73 -4.22
N LYS A 64 7.02 -1.05 -5.38
CA LYS A 64 6.96 -2.40 -5.94
C LYS A 64 8.06 -3.19 -5.24
N LEU A 65 7.70 -4.25 -4.51
CA LEU A 65 8.74 -5.17 -4.05
C LEU A 65 9.40 -5.75 -5.31
N PRO A 66 10.74 -5.79 -5.41
CA PRO A 66 11.37 -6.62 -6.43
C PRO A 66 10.80 -8.04 -6.30
N PRO A 67 10.57 -8.76 -7.41
CA PRO A 67 10.19 -10.17 -7.31
C PRO A 67 11.21 -10.85 -6.39
N PRO A 68 10.78 -11.76 -5.49
CA PRO A 68 11.72 -12.53 -4.70
C PRO A 68 12.74 -13.12 -5.68
N PRO A 69 14.06 -13.04 -5.39
CA PRO A 69 15.05 -13.59 -6.28
C PRO A 69 14.68 -15.05 -6.50
N THR A 70 14.25 -15.37 -7.72
CA THR A 70 14.01 -16.75 -8.11
C THR A 70 15.33 -17.49 -7.85
N PRO A 71 15.32 -18.62 -7.14
CA PRO A 71 16.51 -19.44 -7.06
C PRO A 71 16.92 -19.77 -8.50
N LEU A 72 18.09 -19.32 -8.92
CA LEU A 72 18.69 -19.57 -10.24
C LEU A 72 19.11 -21.06 -10.41
N HIS A 73 18.34 -22.00 -9.88
CA HIS A 73 18.68 -23.43 -9.81
C HIS A 73 17.58 -24.34 -10.37
N GLN A 74 16.98 -23.96 -11.51
CA GLN A 74 16.22 -24.95 -12.30
C GLN A 74 16.28 -24.69 -13.81
N PHE A 75 17.48 -24.44 -14.32
CA PHE A 75 17.79 -24.54 -15.75
C PHE A 75 18.98 -25.48 -15.99
N HIS A 76 18.90 -26.68 -15.43
CA HIS A 76 19.53 -27.89 -15.97
C HIS A 76 18.46 -28.96 -15.73
N ILE A 77 17.76 -29.47 -16.74
CA ILE A 77 18.27 -30.44 -17.70
C ILE A 77 17.36 -30.34 -18.94
N LYS A 78 17.95 -29.98 -20.08
CA LYS A 78 17.52 -30.51 -21.37
C LYS A 78 18.36 -31.77 -21.58
N LEU A 79 17.71 -32.94 -21.48
CA LEU A 79 18.11 -34.18 -22.15
C LEU A 79 16.87 -34.69 -22.87
#